data_AF-A0A815MM92-F1
#
_entry.id   AF-A0A815MM92-F1
#
_cell.length_a   1.000
_cell.length_b   1.000
_cell.length_c   1.000
_cell.angle_alpha   90.00
_cell.angle_beta   90.00
_cell.angle_gamma   90.00
#
_symmetry.space_group_name_H-M   'P 1'
#
loop_
_entity.id
_entity.type
_entity.pdbx_description
1 polymer ?
#
loop_
_entity_poly.entity_id
_entity_poly.type
_entity_poly.pdbx_seq_one_letter_code
_entity_poly.pdbx_strand_id
1 'polypeptide(L)'
;MQCITGAAGADNVPTDFCNRILTKQRSFNWAVLPDKPSSIDGNVRPFAVLITIRGVHNRTDYNSYNEYYMNVKNFFNSYIKQHAPEHLKHAWFSSPNFAFYGVQRELLSGSSSSLLVSLGIALVVLFLTSGNLFIAVYALITVTFAIAITVSVFVVLEWELGIIEGIVIVMAVGLSVDFVVHFGVGYIHIDPTDIDNERKKIEDQSKPNGNENDSKINTLRVMYRKQQVERTTRVRGSILRVGSAVFMAAFTTFAAGFS
;
A
#
# COMPACT_ATOMS: atom_id res chain seq x y z
N MET A 1 -28.32 15.09 8.35
CA MET A 1 -29.59 15.24 7.59
C MET A 1 -29.30 14.73 6.18
N GLN A 2 -29.83 13.57 5.79
CA GLN A 2 -29.40 12.89 4.55
C GLN A 2 -30.50 12.98 3.51
N CYS A 3 -30.21 13.52 2.33
CA CYS A 3 -31.12 13.49 1.19
C CYS A 3 -30.84 12.24 0.37
N ILE A 4 -31.88 11.44 0.12
CA ILE A 4 -31.88 10.39 -0.91
C ILE A 4 -32.54 11.00 -2.13
N THR A 5 -31.82 11.08 -3.24
CA THR A 5 -32.30 11.55 -4.53
C THR A 5 -32.60 10.35 -5.43
N GLY A 6 -33.78 10.30 -6.05
CA GLY A 6 -34.08 9.32 -7.09
C GLY A 6 -34.46 10.02 -8.38
N ALA A 7 -33.81 9.67 -9.49
CA ALA A 7 -34.11 10.19 -10.82
C ALA A 7 -34.25 9.05 -11.83
N ALA A 8 -35.13 9.23 -12.82
CA ALA A 8 -35.18 8.42 -14.03
C ALA A 8 -34.53 9.23 -15.16
N GLY A 9 -33.51 8.68 -15.82
CA GLY A 9 -32.95 9.22 -17.06
C GLY A 9 -31.92 10.36 -16.95
N ALA A 10 -31.31 10.64 -15.79
CA ALA A 10 -30.29 11.70 -15.66
C ALA A 10 -28.92 11.16 -15.22
N ASP A 11 -27.85 11.57 -15.90
CA ASP A 11 -26.50 11.01 -15.71
C ASP A 11 -25.62 11.88 -14.80
N ASN A 12 -25.97 13.16 -14.57
CA ASN A 12 -25.12 14.13 -13.89
C ASN A 12 -25.92 15.24 -13.17
N VAL A 13 -26.44 14.96 -11.97
CA VAL A 13 -27.08 15.98 -11.12
C VAL A 13 -26.06 16.50 -10.10
N PRO A 14 -25.74 17.82 -10.08
CA PRO A 14 -24.80 18.41 -9.12
C PRO A 14 -25.24 18.20 -7.66
N THR A 15 -24.28 17.91 -6.77
CA THR A 15 -24.52 17.66 -5.33
C THR A 15 -25.14 18.85 -4.58
N ASP A 16 -24.99 20.07 -5.12
CA ASP A 16 -25.50 21.32 -4.53
C ASP A 16 -26.88 21.75 -5.10
N PHE A 17 -27.45 20.94 -6.00
CA PHE A 17 -28.75 21.21 -6.63
C PHE A 17 -29.93 21.16 -5.64
N CYS A 18 -29.76 20.47 -4.51
CA CYS A 18 -30.77 20.31 -3.47
C CYS A 18 -31.24 21.64 -2.83
N ASN A 19 -30.43 22.70 -2.88
CA ASN A 19 -30.72 23.95 -2.16
C ASN A 19 -31.51 24.99 -2.96
N ARG A 20 -31.56 24.90 -4.30
CA ARG A 20 -32.03 26.03 -5.13
C ARG A 20 -33.45 25.92 -5.70
N ILE A 21 -34.06 24.73 -5.80
CA ILE A 21 -35.29 24.56 -6.62
C ILE A 21 -36.48 23.90 -5.89
N LEU A 22 -36.34 23.48 -4.63
CA LEU A 22 -37.38 22.67 -3.98
C LEU A 22 -38.51 23.52 -3.34
N THR A 23 -39.74 23.37 -3.85
CA THR A 23 -40.96 23.79 -3.15
C THR A 23 -41.23 22.87 -1.96
N LYS A 24 -41.36 23.46 -0.78
CA LYS A 24 -41.31 22.77 0.53
C LYS A 24 -42.70 22.28 0.95
N GLN A 25 -42.89 20.97 1.11
CA GLN A 25 -44.07 20.43 1.81
C GLN A 25 -43.67 19.21 2.66
N ARG A 26 -43.75 19.36 4.00
CA ARG A 26 -43.51 18.34 5.05
C ARG A 26 -42.65 17.12 4.62
N SER A 27 -41.33 17.23 4.77
CA SER A 27 -40.28 16.18 4.64
C SER A 27 -40.04 15.52 3.27
N PHE A 28 -40.88 15.77 2.28
CA PHE A 28 -40.76 15.23 0.92
C PHE A 28 -40.67 16.39 -0.09
N ASN A 29 -39.65 16.39 -0.93
CA ASN A 29 -39.60 17.36 -2.04
C ASN A 29 -39.39 16.62 -3.36
N TRP A 30 -40.09 17.05 -4.39
CA TRP A 30 -39.94 16.54 -5.74
C TRP A 30 -39.78 17.70 -6.71
N ALA A 31 -39.07 17.47 -7.80
CA ALA A 31 -38.90 18.43 -8.88
C ALA A 31 -38.92 17.70 -10.22
N VAL A 32 -39.48 18.34 -11.24
CA VAL A 32 -39.44 17.85 -12.62
C VAL A 32 -38.42 18.69 -13.36
N LEU A 33 -37.40 18.03 -13.91
CA LEU A 33 -36.36 18.68 -14.69
C LEU A 33 -36.86 18.87 -16.12
N PRO A 34 -36.91 20.13 -16.61
CA PRO A 34 -37.22 20.41 -18.00
C PRO A 34 -36.06 19.97 -18.92
N ASP A 35 -36.40 19.46 -20.10
CA ASP A 35 -35.47 19.29 -21.20
C ASP A 35 -35.14 20.64 -21.86
N LYS A 36 -34.11 20.68 -22.71
CA LYS A 36 -33.87 21.82 -23.60
C LYS A 36 -35.12 22.05 -24.47
N PRO A 37 -35.50 23.32 -24.74
CA PRO A 37 -36.65 23.61 -25.58
C PRO A 37 -36.45 22.98 -26.97
N SER A 38 -37.48 22.30 -27.46
CA SER A 38 -37.45 21.67 -28.78
C SER A 38 -37.23 22.73 -29.86
N SER A 39 -36.30 22.47 -30.79
CA SER A 39 -35.97 23.43 -31.87
C SER A 39 -37.10 23.63 -32.89
N ILE A 40 -38.15 22.81 -32.83
CA ILE A 40 -39.26 22.80 -33.80
C ILE A 40 -40.49 23.51 -33.22
N ASP A 41 -40.80 23.28 -31.93
CA ASP A 41 -42.07 23.72 -31.34
C ASP A 41 -41.85 24.80 -30.26
N GLY A 42 -40.60 25.03 -29.83
CA GLY A 42 -40.25 25.88 -28.69
C GLY A 42 -40.73 25.34 -27.33
N ASN A 43 -41.44 24.21 -27.31
CA ASN A 43 -42.06 23.68 -26.11
C ASN A 43 -41.05 22.88 -25.26
N VAL A 44 -41.18 23.00 -23.94
CA VAL A 44 -40.33 22.35 -22.94
C VAL A 44 -41.01 21.07 -22.45
N ARG A 45 -40.35 19.93 -22.61
CA ARG A 45 -40.85 18.62 -22.16
C ARG A 45 -40.15 18.19 -20.88
N PRO A 46 -40.81 17.45 -19.97
CA PRO A 46 -40.15 16.94 -18.79
C PRO A 46 -39.17 15.81 -19.16
N PHE A 47 -37.91 15.93 -18.76
CA PHE A 47 -36.84 14.97 -19.04
C PHE A 47 -36.64 13.98 -17.89
N ALA A 48 -36.67 14.47 -16.64
CA ALA A 48 -36.44 13.65 -15.46
C ALA A 48 -37.30 14.10 -14.27
N VAL A 49 -37.66 13.15 -13.40
CA VAL A 49 -38.35 13.43 -12.14
C VAL A 49 -37.40 13.12 -11.00
N LEU A 50 -37.11 14.12 -10.17
CA LEU A 50 -36.29 13.99 -8.98
C LEU A 50 -37.18 13.89 -7.75
N ILE A 51 -37.00 12.83 -6.96
CA ILE A 51 -37.66 12.67 -5.67
C ILE A 51 -36.60 12.74 -4.58
N THR A 52 -36.83 13.59 -3.57
CA THR A 52 -35.94 13.76 -2.42
C THR A 52 -36.63 13.34 -1.13
N ILE A 53 -35.99 12.41 -0.42
CA ILE A 53 -36.46 11.90 0.87
C ILE A 53 -35.40 12.21 1.91
N ARG A 54 -35.81 12.77 3.06
CA ARG A 54 -34.91 12.99 4.18
C ARG A 54 -34.85 11.76 5.09
N GLY A 55 -33.71 11.09 5.10
CA GLY A 55 -33.38 10.01 6.02
C GLY A 55 -32.52 10.50 7.19
N VAL A 56 -32.67 9.85 8.35
CA VAL A 56 -31.80 10.06 9.51
C VAL A 56 -31.06 8.75 9.78
N HIS A 57 -29.84 8.64 9.27
CA HIS A 57 -28.89 7.61 9.68
C HIS A 57 -27.67 8.30 10.31
N ASN A 58 -27.35 7.93 11.55
CA ASN A 58 -26.36 8.62 12.39
C ASN A 58 -25.11 7.78 12.67
N ARG A 59 -25.04 6.55 12.16
CA ARG A 59 -23.85 5.69 12.30
C ARG A 59 -22.96 5.85 11.08
N THR A 60 -21.64 5.79 11.28
CA THR A 60 -20.61 5.88 10.24
C THR A 60 -19.94 4.54 9.92
N ASP A 61 -20.33 3.48 10.61
CA ASP A 61 -19.72 2.15 10.46
C ASP A 61 -20.10 1.52 9.11
N TYR A 62 -19.13 0.86 8.47
CA TYR A 62 -19.33 0.15 7.20
C TYR A 62 -20.46 -0.89 7.27
N ASN A 63 -20.46 -1.73 8.31
CA ASN A 63 -21.44 -2.81 8.45
C ASN A 63 -22.86 -2.27 8.59
N SER A 64 -23.04 -1.27 9.46
CA SER A 64 -24.31 -0.57 9.67
C SER A 64 -24.81 0.06 8.36
N TYR A 65 -23.92 0.73 7.61
CA TYR A 65 -24.27 1.34 6.32
C TYR A 65 -24.56 0.32 5.22
N ASN A 66 -23.84 -0.79 5.18
CA ASN A 66 -24.06 -1.87 4.21
C ASN A 66 -25.44 -2.50 4.40
N GLU A 67 -25.83 -2.80 5.65
CA GLU A 67 -27.16 -3.32 5.96
C GLU A 67 -28.27 -2.33 5.54
N TYR A 68 -28.11 -1.06 5.90
CA TYR A 68 -29.04 0.00 5.51
C TYR A 68 -29.15 0.14 3.98
N TYR A 69 -28.02 0.18 3.27
CA TYR A 69 -27.98 0.28 1.82
C TYR A 69 -28.67 -0.92 1.16
N MET A 70 -28.41 -2.13 1.64
CA MET A 70 -29.02 -3.35 1.10
C MET A 70 -30.53 -3.40 1.34
N ASN A 71 -31.00 -2.96 2.52
CA ASN A 71 -32.43 -2.86 2.82
C ASN A 71 -33.13 -1.86 1.88
N VAL A 72 -32.55 -0.67 1.70
CA VAL A 72 -33.09 0.35 0.77
C VAL A 72 -33.06 -0.16 -0.66
N LYS A 73 -31.96 -0.78 -1.10
CA LYS A 73 -31.80 -1.34 -2.44
C LYS A 73 -32.82 -2.43 -2.73
N ASN A 74 -33.03 -3.35 -1.79
CA ASN A 74 -33.97 -4.46 -1.94
C ASN A 74 -35.41 -3.96 -1.98
N PHE A 75 -35.77 -3.03 -1.09
CA PHE A 75 -37.08 -2.38 -1.12
C PHE A 75 -37.30 -1.64 -2.45
N PHE A 76 -36.37 -0.78 -2.85
CA PHE A 76 -36.47 0.04 -4.06
C PHE A 76 -36.59 -0.82 -5.33
N ASN A 77 -35.70 -1.81 -5.48
CA ASN A 77 -35.72 -2.70 -6.65
C ASN A 77 -37.01 -3.53 -6.72
N SER A 78 -37.52 -3.99 -5.58
CA SER A 78 -38.77 -4.75 -5.53
C SER A 78 -39.97 -3.86 -5.85
N TYR A 79 -39.99 -2.63 -5.30
CA TYR A 79 -41.06 -1.67 -5.51
C TYR A 79 -41.15 -1.21 -6.97
N ILE A 80 -40.02 -0.83 -7.59
CA ILE A 80 -39.96 -0.40 -8.99
C ILE A 80 -40.37 -1.53 -9.93
N LYS A 81 -39.94 -2.78 -9.68
CA LYS A 81 -40.32 -3.91 -10.52
C LYS A 81 -41.83 -4.20 -10.52
N GLN A 82 -42.49 -4.02 -9.37
CA GLN A 82 -43.90 -4.36 -9.19
C GLN A 82 -44.86 -3.21 -9.57
N HIS A 83 -44.51 -1.96 -9.24
CA HIS A 83 -45.45 -0.84 -9.30
C HIS A 83 -45.09 0.22 -10.35
N ALA A 84 -43.89 0.20 -10.93
CA ALA A 84 -43.49 1.23 -11.89
C ALA A 84 -43.97 0.90 -13.32
N PRO A 85 -44.52 1.89 -14.06
CA PRO A 85 -44.80 1.73 -15.47
C PRO A 85 -43.50 1.50 -16.26
N GLU A 86 -43.62 0.92 -17.45
CA GLU A 86 -42.48 0.45 -18.26
C GLU A 86 -41.40 1.52 -18.48
N HIS A 87 -41.82 2.77 -18.67
CA HIS A 87 -40.93 3.91 -18.86
C HIS A 87 -40.16 4.36 -17.60
N LEU A 88 -40.55 3.93 -16.40
CA LEU A 88 -39.94 4.32 -15.11
C LEU A 88 -39.18 3.17 -14.41
N LYS A 89 -39.08 1.99 -15.04
CA LYS A 89 -38.38 0.83 -14.47
C LYS A 89 -36.86 1.03 -14.30
N HIS A 90 -36.28 2.02 -14.96
CA HIS A 90 -34.86 2.36 -14.93
C HIS A 90 -34.52 3.45 -13.90
N ALA A 91 -35.42 3.75 -12.96
CA ALA A 91 -35.13 4.69 -11.89
C ALA A 91 -33.98 4.19 -11.00
N TRP A 92 -33.16 5.11 -10.51
CA TRP A 92 -32.08 4.83 -9.56
C TRP A 92 -32.22 5.70 -8.31
N PHE A 93 -31.46 5.38 -7.27
CA PHE A 93 -31.39 6.17 -6.04
C PHE A 93 -29.92 6.46 -5.69
N SER A 94 -29.66 7.64 -5.12
CA SER A 94 -28.34 8.04 -4.63
C SER A 94 -28.46 8.88 -3.36
N SER A 95 -27.37 8.95 -2.60
CA SER A 95 -27.22 9.82 -1.45
C SER A 95 -25.76 10.27 -1.36
N PRO A 96 -25.47 11.49 -0.88
CA PRO A 96 -24.09 11.95 -0.69
C PRO A 96 -23.24 11.00 0.16
N ASN A 97 -23.83 10.35 1.17
CA ASN A 97 -23.10 9.39 2.03
C ASN A 97 -22.86 8.04 1.35
N PHE A 98 -23.62 7.70 0.31
CA PHE A 98 -23.37 6.49 -0.47
C PHE A 98 -22.10 6.60 -1.32
N ALA A 99 -21.63 7.81 -1.61
CA ALA A 99 -20.35 8.01 -2.30
C ALA A 99 -19.18 7.49 -1.44
N PHE A 100 -19.13 7.87 -0.16
CA PHE A 100 -18.11 7.39 0.77
C PHE A 100 -18.20 5.88 1.02
N TYR A 101 -19.42 5.38 1.23
CA TYR A 101 -19.68 3.94 1.35
C TYR A 101 -19.23 3.15 0.11
N GLY A 102 -19.48 3.69 -1.10
CA GLY A 102 -19.03 3.10 -2.35
C GLY A 102 -17.52 2.95 -2.39
N VAL A 103 -16.77 4.01 -2.04
CA VAL A 103 -15.31 3.95 -1.95
C VAL A 103 -14.86 2.87 -0.97
N GLN A 104 -15.45 2.82 0.23
CA GLN A 104 -15.08 1.82 1.23
C GLN A 104 -15.37 0.38 0.78
N ARG A 105 -16.49 0.16 0.09
CA ARG A 105 -16.86 -1.15 -0.48
C ARG A 105 -15.90 -1.59 -1.58
N GLU A 106 -15.58 -0.69 -2.51
CA GLU A 106 -14.64 -1.00 -3.59
C GLU A 106 -13.21 -1.19 -3.08
N LEU A 107 -12.81 -0.46 -2.02
CA LEU A 107 -11.54 -0.72 -1.35
C LEU A 107 -11.50 -2.12 -0.72
N LEU A 108 -12.53 -2.54 0.01
CA LEU A 108 -12.55 -3.87 0.64
C LEU A 108 -12.59 -5.01 -0.40
N SER A 109 -13.44 -4.89 -1.42
CA SER A 109 -13.58 -5.91 -2.47
C SER A 109 -12.41 -5.91 -3.46
N GLY A 110 -11.93 -4.73 -3.85
CA GLY A 110 -10.83 -4.56 -4.79
C GLY A 110 -9.48 -4.86 -4.17
N SER A 111 -9.25 -4.48 -2.91
CA SER A 111 -7.97 -4.75 -2.24
C SER A 111 -7.77 -6.23 -1.96
N SER A 112 -8.81 -6.96 -1.53
CA SER A 112 -8.69 -8.40 -1.27
C SER A 112 -8.29 -9.18 -2.54
N SER A 113 -8.91 -8.86 -3.67
CA SER A 113 -8.56 -9.47 -4.97
C SER A 113 -7.16 -9.06 -5.44
N SER A 114 -6.82 -7.77 -5.32
CA SER A 114 -5.52 -7.23 -5.76
C SER A 114 -4.35 -7.76 -4.93
N LEU A 115 -4.54 -7.91 -3.62
CA LEU A 115 -3.55 -8.47 -2.71
C LEU A 115 -3.20 -9.90 -3.10
N LEU A 116 -4.20 -10.74 -3.37
CA LEU A 116 -3.97 -12.14 -3.73
C LEU A 116 -3.18 -12.27 -5.04
N VAL A 117 -3.56 -11.49 -6.05
CA VAL A 117 -2.86 -11.47 -7.34
C VAL A 117 -1.42 -10.99 -7.18
N SER A 118 -1.22 -9.89 -6.43
CA SER A 118 0.11 -9.33 -6.17
C SER A 118 1.02 -10.30 -5.41
N LEU A 119 0.50 -10.94 -4.36
CA LEU A 119 1.22 -11.97 -3.59
C LEU A 119 1.59 -13.17 -4.47
N GLY A 120 0.67 -13.62 -5.33
CA GLY A 120 0.94 -14.70 -6.28
C GLY A 120 2.07 -14.36 -7.25
N ILE A 121 2.03 -13.17 -7.86
CA ILE A 121 3.06 -12.71 -8.79
C ILE A 121 4.40 -12.56 -8.06
N ALA A 122 4.42 -11.94 -6.87
CA ALA A 122 5.62 -11.77 -6.07
C ALA A 122 6.26 -13.12 -5.71
N LEU A 123 5.45 -14.12 -5.34
CA LEU A 123 5.93 -15.47 -5.06
C LEU A 123 6.54 -16.13 -6.30
N VAL A 124 5.92 -15.98 -7.47
CA VAL A 124 6.45 -16.52 -8.74
C VAL A 124 7.79 -15.86 -9.09
N VAL A 125 7.88 -14.53 -9.00
CA VAL A 125 9.12 -13.79 -9.29
C VAL A 125 10.23 -14.20 -8.32
N LEU A 126 9.95 -14.31 -7.03
CA LEU A 126 10.91 -14.74 -6.01
C LEU A 126 11.34 -16.19 -6.20
N PHE A 127 10.42 -17.07 -6.60
CA PHE A 127 10.70 -18.47 -6.92
C PHE A 127 11.62 -18.59 -8.14
N LEU A 128 11.32 -17.87 -9.22
CA LEU A 128 12.16 -17.85 -10.43
C LEU A 128 13.55 -17.29 -10.17
N THR A 129 13.66 -16.28 -9.31
CA THR A 129 14.94 -15.63 -9.00
C THR A 129 15.80 -16.48 -8.07
N SER A 130 15.21 -17.16 -7.09
CA SER A 130 15.97 -17.91 -6.06
C SER A 130 16.20 -19.38 -6.41
N GLY A 131 15.40 -19.98 -7.31
CA GLY A 131 15.49 -21.40 -7.67
C GLY A 131 15.13 -22.39 -6.55
N ASN A 132 14.71 -21.90 -5.37
CA ASN A 132 14.35 -22.70 -4.21
C ASN A 132 13.12 -22.09 -3.50
N LEU A 133 12.04 -22.86 -3.43
CA LEU A 133 10.75 -22.43 -2.88
C LEU A 133 10.86 -22.00 -1.41
N PHE A 134 11.67 -22.68 -0.60
CA PHE A 134 11.81 -22.36 0.82
C PHE A 134 12.42 -20.97 1.01
N ILE A 135 13.44 -20.63 0.22
CA ILE A 135 14.12 -19.33 0.28
C ILE A 135 13.16 -18.21 -0.15
N ALA A 136 12.37 -18.44 -1.20
CA ALA A 136 11.36 -17.49 -1.67
C ALA A 136 10.29 -17.22 -0.59
N VAL A 137 9.84 -18.25 0.13
CA VAL A 137 8.86 -18.11 1.22
C VAL A 137 9.47 -17.35 2.42
N TYR A 138 10.71 -17.62 2.81
CA TYR A 138 11.39 -16.85 3.86
C TYR A 138 11.60 -15.38 3.46
N ALA A 139 11.93 -15.10 2.19
CA ALA A 139 12.04 -13.75 1.68
C ALA A 139 10.70 -12.99 1.75
N LEU A 140 9.60 -13.65 1.36
CA LEU A 140 8.25 -13.08 1.45
C LEU A 140 7.86 -12.75 2.89
N ILE A 141 8.09 -13.68 3.82
CA ILE A 141 7.85 -13.47 5.25
C ILE A 141 8.64 -12.26 5.75
N THR A 142 9.91 -12.16 5.38
CA THR A 142 10.79 -11.05 5.79
C THR A 142 10.24 -9.70 5.31
N VAL A 143 9.78 -9.61 4.06
CA VAL A 143 9.17 -8.39 3.51
C VAL A 143 7.88 -8.04 4.26
N THR A 144 7.01 -9.03 4.53
CA THR A 144 5.77 -8.78 5.28
C THR A 144 6.03 -8.30 6.70
N PHE A 145 7.03 -8.84 7.39
CA PHE A 145 7.44 -8.38 8.72
C PHE A 145 8.02 -6.97 8.70
N ALA A 146 8.84 -6.64 7.68
CA ALA A 146 9.37 -5.29 7.53
C ALA A 146 8.25 -4.25 7.40
N ILE A 147 7.26 -4.52 6.54
CA ILE A 147 6.09 -3.64 6.37
C ILE A 147 5.29 -3.57 7.67
N ALA A 148 5.02 -4.71 8.32
CA ALA A 148 4.25 -4.74 9.58
C ALA A 148 4.92 -3.93 10.69
N ILE A 149 6.25 -4.01 10.84
CA ILE A 149 7.02 -3.23 11.82
C ILE A 149 6.93 -1.74 11.50
N THR A 150 7.10 -1.34 10.23
CA THR A 150 6.99 0.08 9.86
C THR A 150 5.62 0.66 10.19
N VAL A 151 4.53 -0.03 9.80
CA VAL A 151 3.17 0.42 10.11
C VAL A 151 2.92 0.41 11.62
N SER A 152 3.44 -0.57 12.35
CA SER A 152 3.27 -0.67 13.80
C SER A 152 3.91 0.51 14.54
N VAL A 153 5.07 0.99 14.10
CA VAL A 153 5.71 2.20 14.65
C VAL A 153 4.80 3.43 14.45
N PHE A 154 4.19 3.58 13.27
CA PHE A 154 3.27 4.69 12.99
C PHE A 154 2.00 4.64 13.84
N VAL A 155 1.44 3.44 14.04
CA VAL A 155 0.26 3.25 14.90
C VAL A 155 0.59 3.60 16.36
N VAL A 156 1.76 3.21 16.86
CA VAL A 156 2.20 3.54 18.22
C VAL A 156 2.43 5.05 18.40
N LEU A 157 2.80 5.75 17.34
CA LEU A 157 2.96 7.21 17.34
C LEU A 157 1.63 7.97 17.23
N GLU A 158 0.49 7.27 17.15
CA GLU A 158 -0.85 7.83 16.94
C GLU A 158 -0.91 8.82 15.76
N TRP A 159 -0.07 8.60 14.75
CA TRP A 159 -0.03 9.46 13.56
C TRP A 159 -1.16 9.09 12.59
N GLU A 160 -1.86 10.10 12.07
CA GLU A 160 -2.86 9.89 11.01
C GLU A 160 -2.16 9.48 9.71
N LEU A 161 -2.47 8.29 9.18
CA LEU A 161 -1.92 7.82 7.91
C LEU A 161 -2.54 8.60 6.74
N GLY A 162 -1.82 9.60 6.25
CA GLY A 162 -2.10 10.28 4.99
C GLY A 162 -1.25 9.75 3.82
N ILE A 163 -1.42 10.43 2.68
CA ILE A 163 -0.71 10.10 1.43
C ILE A 163 0.79 10.37 1.59
N ILE A 164 1.17 11.44 2.29
CA ILE A 164 2.57 11.84 2.46
C ILE A 164 3.30 10.85 3.37
N GLU A 165 2.66 10.44 4.47
CA GLU A 165 3.17 9.48 5.43
C GLU A 165 3.39 8.11 4.77
N GLY A 166 2.47 7.70 3.90
CA GLY A 166 2.63 6.49 3.09
C GLY A 166 3.86 6.55 2.16
N ILE A 167 4.12 7.69 1.53
CA ILE A 167 5.32 7.89 0.70
C ILE A 167 6.58 7.86 1.58
N VAL A 168 6.57 8.50 2.75
CA VAL A 168 7.69 8.50 3.70
C VAL A 168 8.04 7.08 4.16
N ILE A 169 7.05 6.22 4.44
CA ILE A 169 7.28 4.82 4.82
C ILE A 169 7.97 4.05 3.69
N VAL A 170 7.46 4.16 2.45
CA VAL A 170 8.05 3.47 1.30
C VAL A 170 9.47 3.96 1.03
N MET A 171 9.72 5.27 1.12
CA MET A 171 11.06 5.84 1.00
C MET A 171 12.00 5.34 2.10
N ALA A 172 11.55 5.27 3.36
CA ALA A 172 12.36 4.77 4.46
C ALA A 172 12.78 3.30 4.26
N VAL A 173 11.87 2.45 3.79
CA VAL A 173 12.17 1.05 3.44
C VAL A 173 13.16 0.98 2.28
N GLY A 174 12.94 1.77 1.23
CA GLY A 174 13.84 1.82 0.07
C GLY A 174 15.26 2.24 0.43
N LEU A 175 15.40 3.29 1.24
CA LEU A 175 16.69 3.77 1.75
C LEU A 175 17.38 2.71 2.63
N SER A 176 16.63 1.98 3.45
CA SER A 176 17.20 0.90 4.28
C SER A 176 17.80 -0.22 3.44
N VAL A 177 17.11 -0.65 2.37
CA VAL A 177 17.59 -1.70 1.47
C VAL A 177 18.81 -1.22 0.67
N ASP A 178 18.82 0.03 0.24
CA ASP A 178 19.94 0.65 -0.48
C ASP A 178 21.24 0.57 0.33
N PHE A 179 21.18 0.90 1.62
CA PHE A 179 22.34 0.79 2.52
C PHE A 179 22.88 -0.64 2.61
N VAL A 180 22.01 -1.65 2.68
CA VAL A 180 22.43 -3.06 2.76
C VAL A 180 23.12 -3.49 1.46
N VAL A 181 22.60 -3.09 0.31
CA VAL A 181 23.18 -3.43 -1.00
C VAL A 181 24.55 -2.79 -1.18
N HIS A 182 24.70 -1.51 -0.86
CA HIS A 182 26.00 -0.83 -0.94
C HIS A 182 27.07 -1.49 -0.06
N PHE A 183 26.70 -1.92 1.16
CA PHE A 183 27.58 -2.70 2.02
C PHE A 183 27.92 -4.08 1.43
N GLY A 184 26.93 -4.78 0.88
CA GLY A 184 27.12 -6.09 0.25
C GLY A 184 28.07 -6.03 -0.96
N VAL A 185 27.89 -5.04 -1.83
CA VAL A 185 28.78 -4.81 -2.99
C VAL A 185 30.20 -4.49 -2.53
N GLY A 186 30.34 -3.62 -1.52
CA GLY A 186 31.63 -3.28 -0.93
C GLY A 186 32.36 -4.47 -0.30
N TYR A 187 31.62 -5.43 0.27
CA TYR A 187 32.17 -6.67 0.83
C TYR A 187 32.69 -7.65 -0.23
N ILE A 188 32.05 -7.66 -1.41
CA ILE A 188 32.45 -8.53 -2.52
C ILE A 188 33.67 -7.95 -3.25
N HIS A 189 33.73 -6.63 -3.42
CA HIS A 189 34.78 -5.91 -4.17
C HIS A 189 35.99 -5.46 -3.31
N ILE A 190 36.33 -6.19 -2.25
CA ILE A 190 37.62 -5.99 -1.57
C ILE A 190 38.75 -6.45 -2.49
N ASP A 191 39.83 -5.65 -2.53
CA ASP A 191 41.02 -6.02 -3.28
C ASP A 191 41.65 -7.29 -2.70
N PRO A 192 41.88 -8.33 -3.53
CA PRO A 192 42.42 -9.60 -3.07
C PRO A 192 43.82 -9.45 -2.46
N THR A 193 44.57 -8.41 -2.87
CA THR A 193 45.89 -8.09 -2.34
C THR A 193 45.90 -7.84 -0.83
N ASP A 194 44.88 -7.19 -0.27
CA ASP A 194 44.80 -6.90 1.16
C ASP A 194 44.62 -8.19 1.98
N ILE A 195 43.84 -9.13 1.44
CA ILE A 195 43.60 -10.44 2.03
C ILE A 195 44.88 -11.28 1.95
N ASP A 196 45.56 -11.25 0.80
CA ASP A 196 46.79 -12.00 0.58
C ASP A 196 47.93 -11.52 1.48
N ASN A 197 48.04 -10.22 1.71
CA ASN A 197 49.02 -9.63 2.64
C ASN A 197 48.81 -10.13 4.09
N GLU A 198 47.57 -10.18 4.55
CA GLU A 198 47.23 -10.69 5.88
C GLU A 198 47.40 -12.22 5.98
N ARG A 199 47.07 -12.97 4.93
CA ARG A 199 47.31 -14.42 4.87
C ARG A 199 48.81 -14.74 4.96
N LYS A 200 49.65 -13.99 4.25
CA LYS A 200 51.12 -14.14 4.30
C LYS A 200 51.68 -13.89 5.71
N LYS A 201 51.21 -12.84 6.40
CA LYS A 201 51.62 -12.58 7.81
C LYS A 201 51.33 -13.78 8.73
N ILE A 202 50.18 -14.43 8.55
CA ILE A 202 49.81 -15.61 9.34
C ILE A 202 50.69 -16.82 8.98
N GLU A 203 51.01 -17.00 7.70
CA GLU A 203 51.90 -18.06 7.22
C GLU A 203 53.31 -17.89 7.79
N ASP A 204 53.86 -16.68 7.72
CA ASP A 204 55.19 -16.35 8.24
C ASP A 204 55.31 -16.61 9.75
N GLN A 205 54.23 -16.35 10.51
CA GLN A 205 54.16 -16.64 11.95
C GLN A 205 54.00 -18.12 12.29
N SER A 206 53.65 -18.96 11.32
CA SER A 206 53.27 -20.36 11.58
C SER A 206 54.40 -21.37 11.40
N LYS A 207 55.63 -20.93 11.06
CA LYS A 207 56.78 -21.82 10.79
C LYS A 207 56.96 -22.85 11.91
N PRO A 208 56.97 -24.16 11.59
CA PRO A 208 56.88 -25.21 12.59
C PRO A 208 58.21 -25.42 13.34
N ASN A 209 58.13 -25.44 14.66
CA ASN A 209 59.13 -26.00 15.56
C ASN A 209 58.40 -27.01 16.46
N GLY A 210 58.26 -28.27 16.04
CA GLY A 210 57.55 -29.25 16.86
C GLY A 210 57.22 -30.57 16.16
N ASN A 211 56.81 -31.52 17.00
CA ASN A 211 56.64 -32.94 16.70
C ASN A 211 55.43 -33.19 15.77
N GLU A 212 55.37 -34.34 15.09
CA GLU A 212 54.38 -34.62 14.03
C GLU A 212 52.91 -34.46 14.45
N ASN A 213 52.54 -34.78 15.69
CA ASN A 213 51.18 -34.58 16.20
C ASN A 213 50.83 -33.11 16.46
N ASP A 214 51.80 -32.30 16.88
CA ASP A 214 51.62 -30.85 17.07
C ASP A 214 51.48 -30.12 15.72
N SER A 215 52.07 -30.69 14.66
CA SER A 215 51.97 -30.14 13.31
C SER A 215 50.52 -30.08 12.82
N LYS A 216 49.72 -31.15 12.99
CA LYS A 216 48.32 -31.22 12.55
C LYS A 216 47.44 -30.20 13.26
N ILE A 217 47.60 -30.07 14.59
CA ILE A 217 46.84 -29.10 15.38
C ILE A 217 47.24 -27.67 15.00
N ASN A 218 48.53 -27.41 14.75
CA ASN A 218 48.99 -26.11 14.29
C ASN A 218 48.44 -25.76 12.90
N THR A 219 48.41 -26.70 11.96
CA THR A 219 47.83 -26.49 10.62
C THR A 219 46.33 -26.17 10.68
N LEU A 220 45.56 -26.89 11.49
CA LEU A 220 44.13 -26.59 11.69
C LEU A 220 43.91 -25.20 12.30
N ARG A 221 44.72 -24.83 13.30
CA ARG A 221 44.67 -23.50 13.92
C ARG A 221 44.97 -22.40 12.91
N VAL A 222 45.95 -22.61 12.03
CA VAL A 222 46.33 -21.68 10.96
C VAL A 222 45.23 -21.56 9.91
N MET A 223 44.62 -22.68 9.49
CA MET A 223 43.48 -22.70 8.56
C MET A 223 42.29 -21.92 9.13
N TYR A 224 41.91 -22.18 10.38
CA TYR A 224 40.84 -21.44 11.05
C TYR A 224 41.16 -19.95 11.17
N ARG A 225 42.41 -19.59 11.52
CA ARG A 225 42.85 -18.20 11.63
C ARG A 225 42.80 -17.47 10.28
N LYS A 226 43.23 -18.11 9.18
CA LYS A 226 43.13 -17.55 7.83
C LYS A 226 41.68 -17.25 7.43
N GLN A 227 40.76 -18.17 7.72
CA GLN A 227 39.34 -17.99 7.43
C GLN A 227 38.71 -16.87 8.25
N GLN A 228 39.09 -16.74 9.53
CA GLN A 228 38.65 -15.64 10.39
C GLN A 228 39.18 -14.29 9.92
N VAL A 229 40.47 -14.22 9.59
CA VAL A 229 41.12 -12.99 9.12
C VAL A 229 40.59 -12.54 7.77
N GLU A 230 40.28 -13.48 6.87
CA GLU A 230 39.60 -13.13 5.62
C GLU A 230 38.25 -12.45 5.87
N ARG A 231 37.42 -13.00 6.77
CA ARG A 231 36.12 -12.40 7.09
C ARG A 231 36.27 -11.02 7.72
N THR A 232 37.19 -10.85 8.68
CA THR A 232 37.38 -9.56 9.36
C THR A 232 38.02 -8.51 8.46
N THR A 233 38.98 -8.88 7.61
CA THR A 233 39.58 -7.97 6.62
C THR A 233 38.54 -7.51 5.61
N ARG A 234 37.66 -8.42 5.14
CA ARG A 234 36.57 -8.05 4.23
C ARG A 234 35.56 -7.11 4.91
N VAL A 235 35.11 -7.43 6.13
CA VAL A 235 34.20 -6.56 6.88
C VAL A 235 34.82 -5.18 7.13
N ARG A 236 36.09 -5.14 7.55
CA ARG A 236 36.79 -3.89 7.85
C ARG A 236 37.03 -3.06 6.59
N GLY A 237 37.43 -3.70 5.49
CA GLY A 237 37.62 -3.05 4.19
C GLY A 237 36.32 -2.46 3.64
N SER A 238 35.21 -3.21 3.72
CA SER A 238 33.89 -2.71 3.30
C SER A 238 33.41 -1.55 4.18
N ILE A 239 33.59 -1.63 5.50
CA ILE A 239 33.24 -0.54 6.43
C ILE A 239 34.05 0.72 6.11
N LEU A 240 35.35 0.61 5.86
CA LEU A 240 36.21 1.77 5.61
C LEU A 240 35.95 2.43 4.26
N ARG A 241 35.65 1.65 3.20
CA ARG A 241 35.41 2.19 1.86
C ARG A 241 34.00 2.75 1.68
N VAL A 242 32.99 2.08 2.23
CA VAL A 242 31.57 2.41 1.99
C VAL A 242 30.95 3.16 3.17
N GLY A 243 31.41 2.88 4.40
CA GLY A 243 30.78 3.39 5.62
C GLY A 243 30.81 4.90 5.77
N SER A 244 31.88 5.59 5.36
CA SER A 244 31.96 7.05 5.45
C SER A 244 30.97 7.74 4.50
N ALA A 245 30.87 7.26 3.26
CA ALA A 245 29.92 7.77 2.28
C ALA A 245 28.47 7.49 2.69
N VAL A 246 28.18 6.27 3.14
CA VAL A 246 26.85 5.87 3.63
C VAL A 246 26.44 6.66 4.86
N PHE A 247 27.34 6.83 5.83
CA PHE A 247 27.06 7.64 7.02
C PHE A 247 26.81 9.11 6.68
N MET A 248 27.61 9.68 5.78
CA MET A 248 27.41 11.06 5.33
C MET A 248 26.07 11.21 4.62
N ALA A 249 25.69 10.28 3.74
CA ALA A 249 24.40 10.28 3.06
C ALA A 249 23.22 10.15 4.05
N ALA A 250 23.34 9.27 5.05
CA ALA A 250 22.34 9.14 6.10
C ALA A 250 22.24 10.44 6.93
N PHE A 251 23.37 11.05 7.26
CA PHE A 251 23.41 12.30 8.03
C PHE A 251 22.83 13.47 7.24
N THR A 252 23.14 13.62 5.95
CA THR A 252 22.54 14.67 5.12
C THR A 252 21.05 14.47 4.94
N THR A 253 20.59 13.22 4.77
CA THR A 253 19.15 12.90 4.69
C THR A 253 18.44 13.25 6.00
N PHE A 254 19.04 12.89 7.13
CA PHE A 254 18.53 13.24 8.46
C PHE A 254 18.49 14.76 8.66
N ALA A 255 19.59 15.47 8.38
CA ALA A 255 19.68 16.92 8.55
C ALA A 255 18.73 17.68 7.63
N ALA A 256 18.56 17.23 6.38
CA ALA A 256 17.59 17.79 5.46
C ALA A 256 16.15 17.56 5.93
N GLY A 257 15.87 16.48 6.66
CA GLY A 257 14.55 16.22 7.24
C GLY A 257 14.17 17.15 8.41
N PHE A 258 15.12 17.89 9.00
CA PHE A 258 14.87 18.87 10.06
C PHE A 258 14.81 20.32 9.58
N SER A 259 15.15 20.59 8.31
CA SER A 259 15.13 21.92 7.70
C SER A 259 13.85 22.20 6.93
#